data_AF-A0A1I4Z9W0-F1
#
_entry.id   AF-A0A1I4Z9W0-F1
#
_cell.length_a   1.000
_cell.length_b   1.000
_cell.length_c   1.000
_cell.angle_alpha   90.00
_cell.angle_beta   90.00
_cell.angle_gamma   90.00
#
_symmetry.space_group_name_H-M   'P 1'
#
loop_
_entity.id
_entity.type
_entity.pdbx_description
1 polymer ?
#
loop_
_entity_poly.entity_id
_entity_poly.type
_entity_poly.pdbx_seq_one_letter_code
_entity_poly.pdbx_strand_id
1 'polypeptide(L)'
;MTNIDDRIEPVTVWENEEAKGHALCAEYLFREHVEHTQAMRDRHAAYLASLPTDPQEVIRAALKLMHPTGDDYPDGIEEALHLSYALEALVKEGDLDAKGRSRDAALYVASQVSYAMHRATRQLDRISDILGNPGRIERDR
;
A
#
# COMPACT_ATOMS: atom_id res chain seq x y z
N MET A 1 -35.37 29.06 26.98
CA MET A 1 -34.07 29.66 27.34
C MET A 1 -33.59 28.94 28.58
N THR A 2 -32.69 27.99 28.40
CA THR A 2 -32.02 27.30 29.51
C THR A 2 -30.57 27.19 29.09
N ASN A 3 -29.73 27.99 29.75
CA ASN A 3 -28.27 28.02 29.62
C ASN A 3 -27.73 26.60 29.79
N ILE A 4 -27.16 26.04 28.72
CA ILE A 4 -26.15 25.00 28.86
C ILE A 4 -24.90 25.77 29.24
N ASP A 5 -24.45 25.57 30.48
CA ASP A 5 -23.28 26.20 31.08
C ASP A 5 -22.07 25.95 30.16
N ASP A 6 -21.49 27.02 29.59
CA ASP A 6 -20.32 27.01 28.68
C ASP A 6 -19.01 26.71 29.46
N ARG A 7 -19.09 25.83 30.46
CA ARG A 7 -17.95 25.40 31.27
C ARG A 7 -17.28 24.23 30.58
N ILE A 8 -16.16 24.52 29.94
CA ILE A 8 -15.24 23.51 29.40
C ILE A 8 -14.64 22.75 30.59
N GLU A 9 -15.23 21.61 30.94
CA GLU A 9 -14.69 20.69 31.94
C GLU A 9 -13.72 19.70 31.28
N PRO A 10 -12.59 19.35 31.91
CA PRO A 10 -11.67 18.35 31.38
C PRO A 10 -12.36 16.99 31.25
N VAL A 11 -12.31 16.39 30.06
CA VAL A 11 -12.81 15.02 29.84
C VAL A 11 -11.94 14.03 30.62
N THR A 12 -12.56 13.15 31.39
CA THR A 12 -11.85 12.10 32.12
C THR A 12 -11.43 10.95 31.19
N VAL A 13 -10.42 10.17 31.60
CA VAL A 13 -9.86 9.08 30.77
C VAL A 13 -10.92 8.02 30.43
N TRP A 14 -11.81 7.69 31.36
CA TRP A 14 -12.84 6.67 31.14
C TRP A 14 -13.94 7.16 30.18
N GLU A 15 -14.34 8.44 30.24
CA GLU A 15 -15.28 9.05 29.29
C GLU A 15 -14.70 9.06 27.87
N ASN A 16 -13.40 9.33 27.76
CA ASN A 16 -12.71 9.28 26.48
C ASN A 16 -12.59 7.85 25.93
N GLU A 17 -12.35 6.85 26.79
CA GLU A 17 -12.33 5.44 26.39
C GLU A 17 -13.71 4.93 25.94
N GLU A 18 -14.79 5.32 26.63
CA GLU A 18 -16.17 5.01 26.25
C GLU A 18 -16.53 5.64 24.89
N ALA A 19 -16.05 6.87 24.64
CA ALA A 19 -16.14 7.55 23.35
C ALA A 19 -15.10 7.09 22.31
N LYS A 20 -14.35 6.01 22.57
CA LYS A 20 -13.29 5.45 21.69
C LYS A 20 -12.21 6.45 21.27
N GLY A 21 -11.87 7.38 22.16
CA GLY A 21 -10.88 8.43 21.94
C GLY A 21 -11.42 9.70 21.28
N HIS A 22 -12.73 9.79 21.03
CA HIS A 22 -13.34 10.93 20.33
C HIS A 22 -13.78 12.08 21.24
N ALA A 23 -13.72 11.93 22.56
CA ALA A 23 -14.23 12.95 23.48
C ALA A 23 -13.36 14.24 23.50
N LEU A 24 -12.10 14.16 23.04
CA LEU A 24 -11.20 15.30 22.83
C LEU A 24 -11.10 15.75 21.36
N CYS A 25 -11.80 15.09 20.44
CA CYS A 25 -11.82 15.53 19.05
C CYS A 25 -12.76 16.72 18.92
N ALA A 26 -12.20 17.88 18.56
CA ALA A 26 -13.04 18.98 18.10
C ALA A 26 -13.95 18.48 16.97
N GLU A 27 -15.23 18.84 17.02
CA GLU A 27 -16.27 18.28 16.13
C GLU A 27 -15.89 18.36 14.65
N TYR A 28 -15.17 19.42 14.24
CA TYR A 28 -14.67 19.58 12.88
C TYR A 28 -13.65 18.50 12.47
N LEU A 29 -12.72 18.11 13.35
CA LEU A 29 -11.74 17.04 13.09
C LEU A 29 -12.44 15.68 13.00
N PHE A 30 -13.42 15.43 13.87
CA PHE A 30 -14.19 14.20 13.82
C PHE A 30 -14.96 14.09 12.49
N ARG A 31 -15.66 15.15 12.07
CA ARG A 31 -16.36 15.19 10.77
C ARG A 31 -15.40 15.02 9.61
N GLU A 32 -14.26 15.71 9.62
CA GLU A 32 -13.21 15.56 8.60
C GLU A 32 -12.71 14.10 8.49
N HIS A 33 -12.45 13.43 9.63
CA HIS A 33 -12.04 12.04 9.64
C HIS A 33 -13.13 11.09 9.13
N VAL A 34 -14.40 11.33 9.47
CA VAL A 34 -15.54 10.54 8.97
C VAL A 34 -15.69 10.72 7.47
N GLU A 35 -15.65 11.95 6.97
CA GLU A 35 -15.71 12.27 5.54
C GLU A 35 -14.55 11.64 4.76
N HIS A 36 -13.33 11.74 5.30
CA HIS A 36 -12.15 11.13 4.70
C HIS A 36 -12.27 9.60 4.64
N THR A 37 -12.74 8.98 5.72
CA THR A 37 -12.97 7.54 5.79
C THR A 37 -14.03 7.09 4.80
N GLN A 38 -15.13 7.85 4.68
CA GLN A 38 -16.19 7.56 3.72
C GLN A 38 -15.68 7.67 2.29
N ALA A 39 -14.92 8.72 1.97
CA ALA A 39 -14.29 8.89 0.67
C ALA A 39 -13.32 7.72 0.33
N MET A 40 -12.58 7.20 1.31
CA MET A 40 -11.75 6.01 1.12
C MET A 40 -12.58 4.75 0.83
N ARG A 41 -13.71 4.55 1.54
CA ARG A 41 -14.63 3.43 1.29
C ARG A 41 -15.26 3.52 -0.10
N ASP A 42 -15.70 4.70 -0.51
CA ASP A 42 -16.32 4.91 -1.81
C ASP A 42 -15.31 4.63 -2.95
N ARG A 43 -14.06 5.08 -2.79
CA ARG A 43 -12.97 4.76 -3.72
C ARG A 43 -12.70 3.25 -3.78
N HIS A 44 -12.70 2.58 -2.63
CA HIS A 44 -12.49 1.13 -2.58
C HIS A 44 -13.64 0.36 -3.23
N ALA A 45 -14.89 0.76 -2.99
CA ALA A 45 -16.06 0.16 -3.63
C ALA A 45 -16.04 0.38 -5.15
N ALA A 46 -15.69 1.59 -5.61
CA ALA A 46 -15.54 1.88 -7.04
C ALA A 46 -14.41 1.06 -7.68
N TYR A 47 -13.29 0.86 -6.97
CA TYR A 47 -12.19 0.01 -7.43
C TYR A 47 -12.64 -1.44 -7.59
N LEU A 48 -13.27 -2.04 -6.57
CA LEU A 48 -13.77 -3.42 -6.64
C LEU A 48 -14.79 -3.61 -7.77
N ALA A 49 -15.70 -2.63 -7.96
CA ALA A 49 -16.66 -2.64 -9.06
C ALA A 49 -16.00 -2.53 -10.45
N SER A 50 -14.80 -1.96 -10.54
CA SER A 50 -14.04 -1.84 -11.79
C SER A 50 -13.27 -3.12 -12.17
N LEU A 51 -13.18 -4.11 -11.27
CA LEU A 51 -12.44 -5.35 -11.53
C LEU A 51 -13.21 -6.22 -12.54
N PRO A 52 -12.49 -6.89 -13.46
CA PRO A 52 -13.12 -7.78 -14.42
C PRO A 52 -13.80 -8.95 -13.69
N THR A 53 -14.98 -9.35 -14.19
CA THR A 53 -15.75 -10.48 -13.66
C THR A 53 -15.77 -11.69 -14.59
N ASP A 54 -15.52 -11.49 -15.89
CA ASP A 54 -15.43 -12.59 -16.84
C ASP A 54 -14.09 -13.34 -16.67
N PRO A 55 -14.09 -14.69 -16.57
CA PRO A 55 -12.86 -15.46 -16.35
C PRO A 55 -11.77 -15.23 -17.41
N GLN A 56 -12.13 -15.03 -18.68
CA GLN A 56 -11.14 -14.82 -19.74
C GLN A 56 -10.54 -13.40 -19.64
N GLU A 57 -11.35 -12.41 -19.29
CA GLU A 57 -10.88 -11.04 -19.05
C GLU A 57 -10.00 -10.93 -17.80
N VAL A 58 -10.34 -11.67 -16.74
CA VAL A 58 -9.52 -11.78 -15.52
C VAL A 58 -8.13 -12.33 -15.82
N ILE A 59 -8.06 -13.46 -16.54
CA ILE A 59 -6.78 -14.08 -16.92
C ILE A 59 -5.97 -13.13 -17.81
N ARG A 60 -6.63 -12.50 -18.80
CA ARG A 60 -5.96 -11.53 -19.69
C ARG A 60 -5.42 -10.32 -18.91
N ALA A 61 -6.18 -9.80 -17.96
CA ALA A 61 -5.77 -8.67 -17.13
C ALA A 61 -4.58 -9.03 -16.21
N ALA A 62 -4.62 -10.21 -15.59
CA ALA A 62 -3.51 -10.72 -14.79
C ALA A 62 -2.24 -10.94 -15.63
N LEU A 63 -2.35 -11.58 -16.80
CA LEU A 63 -1.24 -11.80 -17.71
C LEU A 63 -0.63 -10.48 -18.20
N LYS A 64 -1.45 -9.47 -18.51
CA LYS A 64 -0.95 -8.15 -18.91
C LYS A 64 -0.15 -7.44 -17.81
N LEU A 65 -0.46 -7.70 -16.54
CA LEU A 65 0.29 -7.15 -15.41
C LEU A 65 1.60 -7.91 -15.15
N MET A 66 1.59 -9.23 -15.35
CA MET A 66 2.79 -10.08 -15.20
C MET A 66 3.77 -9.91 -16.36
N HIS A 67 3.27 -9.78 -17.59
CA HIS A 67 4.05 -9.63 -18.81
C HIS A 67 3.51 -8.48 -19.67
N PRO A 68 3.89 -7.23 -19.36
CA PRO A 68 3.36 -6.05 -20.06
C PRO A 68 3.64 -6.06 -21.56
N THR A 69 4.77 -6.64 -21.97
CA THR A 69 5.26 -6.75 -23.36
C THR A 69 5.19 -8.17 -23.92
N GLY A 70 4.70 -9.15 -23.15
CA GLY A 70 4.51 -10.54 -23.57
C GLY A 70 5.61 -11.51 -23.13
N ASP A 71 6.87 -11.06 -23.10
CA ASP A 71 8.03 -11.89 -22.72
C ASP A 71 8.83 -11.33 -21.53
N ASP A 72 8.68 -10.04 -21.21
CA ASP A 72 9.45 -9.41 -20.13
C ASP A 72 8.74 -9.51 -18.79
N TYR A 73 9.54 -9.56 -17.72
CA TYR A 73 9.05 -9.35 -16.36
C TYR A 73 8.54 -7.92 -16.16
N PRO A 74 7.75 -7.67 -15.11
CA PRO A 74 7.35 -6.31 -14.76
C PRO A 74 8.57 -5.39 -14.60
N ASP A 75 8.42 -4.14 -15.05
CA ASP A 75 9.48 -3.12 -15.04
C ASP A 75 10.29 -3.11 -13.75
N GLY A 76 11.61 -3.25 -13.89
CA GLY A 76 12.58 -3.14 -12.81
C GLY A 76 12.82 -4.42 -12.02
N ILE A 77 12.08 -5.51 -12.24
CA ILE A 77 12.35 -6.79 -11.56
C ILE A 77 13.67 -7.41 -12.05
N GLU A 78 13.89 -7.45 -13.35
CA GLU A 78 15.13 -8.00 -13.93
C GLU A 78 16.34 -7.12 -13.57
N GLU A 79 16.18 -5.80 -13.65
CA GLU A 79 17.21 -4.85 -13.22
C GLU A 79 17.53 -5.02 -11.72
N ALA A 80 16.52 -5.17 -10.86
CA ALA A 80 16.72 -5.40 -9.43
C ALA A 80 17.41 -6.75 -9.15
N LEU A 81 17.11 -7.78 -9.93
CA LEU A 81 17.80 -9.06 -9.84
C LEU A 81 19.30 -8.87 -10.15
N HIS A 82 19.64 -8.20 -11.25
CA HIS A 82 21.04 -7.92 -11.59
C HIS A 82 21.74 -7.03 -10.55
N LEU A 83 21.05 -6.01 -10.06
CA LEU A 83 21.54 -5.13 -9.00
C LEU A 83 21.73 -5.88 -7.67
N SER A 84 20.93 -6.92 -7.39
CA SER A 84 21.12 -7.76 -6.20
C SER A 84 22.43 -8.55 -6.26
N TYR A 85 22.80 -9.08 -7.43
CA TYR A 85 24.11 -9.72 -7.63
C TYR A 85 25.27 -8.72 -7.51
N ALA A 86 25.09 -7.52 -8.06
CA ALA A 86 26.09 -6.46 -7.92
C ALA A 86 26.26 -6.03 -6.45
N LEU A 87 25.16 -5.92 -5.70
CA LEU A 87 25.19 -5.63 -4.26
C LEU A 87 25.91 -6.72 -3.48
N GLU A 88 25.63 -7.98 -3.79
CA GLU A 88 26.30 -9.12 -3.16
C GLU A 88 27.82 -9.06 -3.36
N ALA A 89 28.28 -8.77 -4.58
CA ALA A 89 29.70 -8.60 -4.87
C ALA A 89 30.32 -7.43 -4.09
N LEU A 90 29.64 -6.27 -4.06
CA LEU A 90 30.07 -5.08 -3.31
C LEU A 90 30.19 -5.34 -1.81
N VAL A 91 29.27 -6.13 -1.24
CA VAL A 91 29.29 -6.51 0.18
C VAL A 91 30.41 -7.52 0.47
N LYS A 92 30.66 -8.46 -0.45
CA LYS A 92 31.72 -9.48 -0.28
C LYS A 92 33.14 -8.93 -0.41
N GLU A 93 33.35 -7.94 -1.28
CA GLU A 93 34.67 -7.34 -1.53
C GLU A 93 34.95 -6.10 -0.66
N GLY A 94 33.92 -5.43 -0.14
CA GLY A 94 34.05 -4.10 0.44
C GLY A 94 34.24 -4.06 1.95
N ASP A 95 35.18 -3.20 2.41
CA ASP A 95 35.14 -2.62 3.75
C ASP A 95 34.05 -1.52 3.76
N LEU A 96 32.84 -1.91 4.18
CA LEU A 96 31.66 -1.02 4.23
C LEU A 96 31.51 -0.27 5.55
N ASP A 97 32.42 -0.49 6.51
CA ASP A 97 32.37 0.13 7.84
C ASP A 97 32.83 1.60 7.78
N ALA A 98 33.74 1.92 6.87
CA ALA A 98 34.18 3.29 6.61
C ALA A 98 33.23 4.05 5.68
N LYS A 99 33.03 5.35 5.94
CA LYS A 99 32.40 6.25 4.97
C LYS A 99 33.28 6.35 3.73
N GLY A 100 32.76 5.96 2.57
CA GLY A 100 33.50 5.94 1.32
C GLY A 100 32.64 5.56 0.12
N ARG A 101 33.21 5.70 -1.07
CA ARG A 101 32.50 5.51 -2.35
C ARG A 101 31.89 4.11 -2.50
N SER A 102 32.57 3.08 -2.00
CA SER A 102 32.06 1.70 -2.03
C SER A 102 30.81 1.53 -1.18
N ARG A 103 30.78 2.15 0.01
CA ARG A 103 29.60 2.18 0.89
C ARG A 103 28.44 2.93 0.24
N ASP A 104 28.70 4.11 -0.34
CA ASP A 104 27.66 4.91 -0.99
C ASP A 104 27.09 4.18 -2.23
N ALA A 105 27.94 3.51 -3.02
CA ALA A 105 27.50 2.70 -4.15
C ALA A 105 26.63 1.51 -3.70
N ALA A 106 27.05 0.79 -2.66
CA ALA A 106 26.26 -0.32 -2.10
C ALA A 106 24.90 0.15 -1.59
N LEU A 107 24.85 1.30 -0.89
CA LEU A 107 23.59 1.90 -0.42
C LEU A 107 22.67 2.31 -1.58
N TYR A 108 23.23 2.91 -2.63
CA TYR A 108 22.46 3.26 -3.82
C TYR A 108 21.86 2.03 -4.48
N VAL A 109 22.66 1.00 -4.73
CA VAL A 109 22.21 -0.26 -5.35
C VAL A 109 21.12 -0.92 -4.49
N ALA A 110 21.32 -1.00 -3.17
CA ALA A 110 20.32 -1.52 -2.24
C ALA A 110 18.99 -0.74 -2.31
N SER A 111 19.06 0.59 -2.42
CA SER A 111 17.87 1.44 -2.58
C SER A 111 17.12 1.15 -3.87
N GLN A 112 17.82 0.93 -4.99
CA GLN A 112 17.19 0.60 -6.27
C GLN A 112 16.49 -0.77 -6.21
N VAL A 113 17.13 -1.77 -5.62
CA VAL A 113 16.53 -3.09 -5.40
C VAL A 113 15.26 -2.97 -4.55
N SER A 114 15.32 -2.23 -3.43
CA SER A 114 14.16 -2.00 -2.56
C SER A 114 13.00 -1.33 -3.30
N TYR A 115 13.27 -0.29 -4.10
CA TYR A 115 12.25 0.41 -4.87
C TYR A 115 11.54 -0.52 -5.88
N ALA A 116 12.33 -1.31 -6.61
CA ALA A 116 11.79 -2.29 -7.55
C ALA A 116 10.96 -3.37 -6.86
N MET A 117 11.41 -3.89 -5.70
CA MET A 117 10.64 -4.87 -4.92
C MET A 117 9.31 -4.28 -4.44
N HIS A 118 9.28 -3.04 -3.94
CA HIS A 118 8.02 -2.38 -3.57
C HIS A 118 7.07 -2.17 -4.75
N ARG A 119 7.61 -1.95 -5.96
CA ARG A 119 6.79 -1.88 -7.17
C ARG A 119 6.23 -3.26 -7.54
N ALA A 120 7.06 -4.30 -7.47
CA ALA A 120 6.67 -5.68 -7.73
C ALA A 120 5.57 -6.14 -6.77
N THR A 121 5.69 -5.86 -5.46
CA THR A 121 4.66 -6.19 -4.46
C THR A 121 3.32 -5.55 -4.82
N ARG A 122 3.30 -4.25 -5.15
CA ARG A 122 2.05 -3.56 -5.56
C ARG A 122 1.41 -4.18 -6.81
N GLN A 123 2.22 -4.67 -7.75
CA GLN A 123 1.71 -5.37 -8.93
C GLN A 123 1.14 -6.74 -8.58
N LEU A 124 1.80 -7.48 -7.69
CA LEU A 124 1.30 -8.76 -7.17
C LEU A 124 0.00 -8.59 -6.38
N ASP A 125 -0.13 -7.55 -5.55
CA ASP A 125 -1.36 -7.23 -4.83
C ASP A 125 -2.50 -6.97 -5.82
N ARG A 126 -2.24 -6.18 -6.88
CA ARG A 126 -3.23 -5.91 -7.93
C ARG A 126 -3.63 -7.17 -8.70
N ILE A 127 -2.69 -8.07 -8.96
CA ILE A 127 -2.98 -9.38 -9.57
C ILE A 127 -3.83 -10.22 -8.62
N SER A 128 -3.52 -10.21 -7.32
CA SER A 128 -4.30 -10.90 -6.29
C SER A 128 -5.74 -10.42 -6.25
N ASP A 129 -5.96 -9.09 -6.30
CA ASP A 129 -7.30 -8.50 -6.35
C ASP A 129 -8.09 -8.95 -7.58
N ILE A 130 -7.45 -8.92 -8.75
CA ILE A 130 -8.06 -9.34 -10.02
C ILE A 130 -8.45 -10.82 -9.97
N LEU A 131 -7.57 -11.69 -9.47
CA LEU A 131 -7.79 -13.14 -9.42
C LEU A 131 -8.75 -13.55 -8.30
N GLY A 132 -8.74 -12.82 -7.18
CA GLY A 132 -9.51 -13.09 -5.96
C GLY A 132 -10.88 -12.41 -5.90
N ASN A 133 -11.31 -11.73 -6.97
CA ASN A 133 -12.54 -10.95 -7.02
C ASN A 133 -13.76 -11.72 -6.43
N PRO A 134 -14.34 -11.27 -5.30
CA PRO A 134 -15.47 -11.93 -4.63
C PRO A 134 -16.70 -12.10 -5.53
N GLY A 135 -16.94 -11.17 -6.45
CA GLY A 135 -18.06 -11.23 -7.40
C GLY A 135 -17.99 -12.41 -8.37
N ARG A 136 -16.81 -13.05 -8.50
CA ARG A 136 -16.65 -14.33 -9.19
C ARG A 136 -17.00 -15.51 -8.28
N ILE A 137 -16.53 -15.49 -7.03
CA ILE A 137 -16.77 -16.56 -6.03
C ILE A 137 -18.27 -16.73 -5.73
N GLU A 138 -19.05 -15.64 -5.77
CA GLU A 138 -20.51 -15.69 -5.57
C GLU A 138 -21.28 -16.17 -6.81
N ARG A 139 -20.72 -16.10 -8.03
CA ARG A 139 -21.37 -16.61 -9.26
C ARG A 139 -21.04 -18.06 -9.57
N ASP A 140 -19.90 -18.55 -9.09
CA ASP A 140 -19.44 -19.94 -9.26
C ASP A 140 -19.97 -20.89 -8.15
N ARG A 141 -20.80 -20.40 -7.21
CA ARG A 141 -21.50 -21.18 -6.17
C ARG A 141 -22.98 -21.34 -6.50
#